data_AF-A0A086QB30-F1
#
_entry.id   AF-A0A086QB30-F1
#
_cell.length_a   1.000
_cell.length_b   1.000
_cell.length_c   1.000
_cell.angle_alpha   90.00
_cell.angle_beta   90.00
_cell.angle_gamma   90.00
#
_symmetry.space_group_name_H-M   'P 1'
#
loop_
_entity.id
_entity.type
_entity.pdbx_description
1 polymer ?
#
loop_
_entity_poly.entity_id
_entity_poly.type
_entity_poly.pdbx_seq_one_letter_code
_entity_poly.pdbx_strand_id
1 'polypeptide(L)'
;ACGDNALRFFSAEEDEEGARSWGLLLSKPDAHYSDINCAVWNPVTPACSRRSEVLLGNANAHKTAALLASVDDDGKMAIWSLERR
;
A
#
# COMPACT_ATOMS: atom_id res chain seq x y z
N ALA A 1 6.09 -6.37 4.17
CA ALA A 1 7.21 -6.23 5.12
C ALA A 1 7.95 -7.55 5.11
N CYS A 2 9.24 -7.53 4.77
CA CYS A 2 10.05 -8.73 4.58
C CYS A 2 11.52 -8.35 4.84
N GLY A 3 12.33 -9.32 5.30
CA GLY A 3 13.77 -9.14 5.53
C GLY A 3 14.63 -9.25 4.26
N ASP A 4 14.01 -9.09 3.09
CA ASP A 4 14.69 -8.95 1.80
C ASP A 4 14.60 -7.51 1.27
N ASN A 5 14.29 -6.57 2.16
CA ASN A 5 14.14 -5.14 1.89
C ASN A 5 13.03 -4.79 0.88
N ALA A 6 12.17 -5.75 0.49
CA ALA A 6 11.16 -5.55 -0.55
C ALA A 6 9.75 -5.32 0.02
N LEU A 7 9.00 -4.44 -0.64
CA LEU A 7 7.56 -4.31 -0.48
C LEU A 7 6.83 -5.03 -1.61
N ARG A 8 5.89 -5.90 -1.24
CA ARG A 8 5.02 -6.62 -2.19
C ARG A 8 3.57 -6.30 -1.90
N PHE A 9 2.82 -6.07 -2.97
CA PHE A 9 1.40 -5.79 -2.96
C PHE A 9 0.69 -6.94 -3.66
N PHE A 10 -0.35 -7.46 -3.04
CA PHE A 10 -1.15 -8.55 -3.58
C PHE A 10 -2.60 -8.10 -3.72
N SER A 11 -3.28 -8.57 -4.77
CA SER A 11 -4.73 -8.43 -4.91
C SER A 11 -5.39 -9.78 -4.75
N ALA A 12 -6.53 -9.79 -4.06
CA ALA A 12 -7.42 -10.93 -4.08
C ALA A 12 -7.98 -11.07 -5.51
N GLU A 13 -7.94 -12.28 -6.01
CA GLU A 13 -8.52 -12.69 -7.29
C GLU A 13 -9.58 -13.76 -6.99
N GLU A 14 -10.65 -13.73 -7.76
CA GLU A 14 -11.73 -14.70 -7.69
C GLU A 14 -11.96 -15.21 -9.11
N ASP A 15 -11.89 -16.53 -9.29
CA ASP A 15 -12.19 -17.15 -10.58
C ASP A 15 -13.71 -17.25 -10.82
N GLU A 16 -14.11 -17.74 -11.99
CA GLU A 16 -15.52 -17.86 -12.38
C GLU A 16 -16.27 -18.86 -11.48
N GLU A 17 -15.55 -19.79 -10.86
CA GLU A 17 -16.04 -20.79 -9.91
C GLU A 17 -16.07 -20.29 -8.45
N GLY A 18 -15.62 -19.05 -8.19
CA GLY A 18 -15.60 -18.44 -6.86
C GLY A 18 -14.44 -18.87 -5.97
N ALA A 19 -13.43 -19.56 -6.51
CA ALA A 19 -12.21 -19.88 -5.78
C ALA A 19 -11.36 -18.61 -5.60
N ARG A 20 -10.91 -18.39 -4.37
CA ARG A 20 -10.12 -17.21 -4.00
C ARG A 20 -8.64 -17.50 -4.05
N SER A 21 -7.91 -16.67 -4.79
CA SER A 21 -6.46 -16.69 -4.84
C SER A 21 -5.90 -15.28 -4.58
N TRP A 22 -4.57 -15.20 -4.44
CA TRP A 22 -3.86 -13.93 -4.27
C TRP A 22 -2.83 -13.80 -5.39
N GLY A 23 -3.01 -12.80 -6.25
CA GLY A 23 -2.06 -12.46 -7.30
C GLY A 23 -1.06 -11.41 -6.82
N LEU A 24 0.21 -11.54 -7.22
CA LEU A 24 1.21 -10.50 -6.99
C LEU A 24 0.92 -9.32 -7.93
N LEU A 25 0.48 -8.21 -7.34
CA LEU A 25 0.16 -6.98 -8.07
C LEU A 25 1.40 -6.16 -8.39
N LEU A 26 2.30 -6.01 -7.41
CA LEU A 26 3.51 -5.20 -7.54
C LEU A 26 4.58 -5.70 -6.56
N SER A 27 5.84 -5.68 -6.99
CA SER A 27 7.00 -5.88 -6.14
C SER A 27 7.96 -4.70 -6.29
N LYS A 28 8.22 -3.97 -5.20
CA LYS A 28 9.27 -2.95 -5.12
C LYS A 28 10.47 -3.56 -4.37
N PRO A 29 11.50 -4.05 -5.09
CA PRO A 29 12.77 -4.40 -4.45
C PRO A 29 13.44 -3.14 -3.91
N ASP A 30 14.32 -3.29 -2.92
CA ASP A 30 15.05 -2.17 -2.29
C ASP A 30 14.10 -1.02 -1.94
N ALA A 31 12.99 -1.35 -1.28
CA ALA A 31 12.07 -0.35 -0.76
C ALA A 31 12.67 0.36 0.47
N HIS A 32 13.52 -0.35 1.20
CA HIS A 32 14.37 0.16 2.28
C HIS A 32 15.81 -0.36 2.12
N TYR A 33 16.75 0.16 2.93
CA TYR A 33 18.15 -0.30 2.92
C TYR A 33 18.42 -1.46 3.89
N SER A 34 17.47 -1.74 4.79
CA SER A 34 17.46 -2.83 5.75
C SER A 34 16.05 -3.42 5.88
N ASP A 35 15.90 -4.44 6.72
CA ASP A 35 14.67 -5.21 6.84
C ASP A 35 13.46 -4.33 7.10
N ILE A 36 12.37 -4.57 6.37
CA ILE A 36 11.13 -3.84 6.58
C ILE A 36 10.38 -4.50 7.73
N ASN A 37 10.30 -3.79 8.84
CA ASN A 37 9.65 -4.24 10.06
C ASN A 37 8.14 -4.08 10.02
N CYS A 38 7.65 -3.00 9.41
CA CYS A 38 6.23 -2.70 9.39
C CYS A 38 5.81 -2.01 8.09
N ALA A 39 4.58 -2.30 7.67
CA ALA A 39 3.90 -1.62 6.57
C ALA A 39 2.42 -1.43 6.95
N VAL A 40 1.91 -0.20 6.87
CA VAL A 40 0.57 0.16 7.31
C VAL A 40 -0.12 1.00 6.24
N TRP A 41 -1.31 0.56 5.84
CA TRP A 41 -2.16 1.33 4.93
C TRP A 41 -2.72 2.55 5.65
N ASN A 42 -2.76 3.68 4.95
CA ASN A 42 -3.57 4.81 5.38
C ASN A 42 -5.04 4.34 5.44
N PRO A 43 -5.71 4.42 6.60
CA PRO A 43 -7.10 3.98 6.73
C PRO A 43 -8.07 4.83 5.90
N VAL A 44 -7.67 6.05 5.56
CA VAL A 44 -8.40 6.96 4.68
C VAL A 44 -8.02 6.63 3.23
N THR A 45 -8.55 5.52 2.73
CA THR A 45 -8.45 5.12 1.32
C THR A 45 -9.63 5.69 0.52
N PRO A 46 -9.50 5.82 -0.82
CA PRO A 46 -10.56 6.32 -1.72
C PRO A 46 -11.95 5.71 -1.50
N ALA A 47 -12.00 4.44 -1.09
CA ALA A 47 -13.22 3.67 -0.93
C ALA A 47 -13.85 3.78 0.48
N CYS A 48 -13.18 4.40 1.45
CA CYS A 48 -13.68 4.50 2.82
C CYS A 48 -14.59 5.74 2.98
N SER A 49 -15.90 5.51 3.16
CA SER A 49 -16.94 6.54 3.21
C SER A 49 -17.03 7.33 4.52
N ARG A 50 -16.16 7.09 5.51
CA ARG A 50 -16.16 7.78 6.81
C ARG A 50 -14.91 8.67 6.94
N ARG A 51 -15.03 9.90 6.45
CA ARG A 51 -13.91 10.84 6.23
C ARG A 51 -13.44 11.59 7.49
N SER A 52 -12.13 11.80 7.57
CA SER A 52 -11.55 13.06 8.06
C SER A 52 -10.99 13.79 6.83
N GLU A 53 -11.49 15.00 6.55
CA GLU A 53 -11.10 15.83 5.39
C GLU A 53 -9.64 16.31 5.44
N VAL A 54 -8.98 16.14 6.60
CA VAL A 54 -7.66 16.69 6.89
C VAL A 54 -6.51 15.91 6.22
N LEU A 55 -6.73 14.64 5.83
CA LEU A 55 -5.63 13.74 5.39
C LEU A 55 -5.49 13.54 3.88
N LEU A 56 -6.45 13.96 3.06
CA LEU A 56 -6.46 13.62 1.62
C LEU A 56 -5.97 14.71 0.67
N GLY A 57 -5.67 15.91 1.18
CA GLY A 57 -5.48 17.07 0.29
C GLY A 57 -6.75 17.35 -0.53
N ASN A 58 -6.76 18.43 -1.31
CA ASN A 58 -7.96 18.97 -1.96
C ASN A 58 -8.89 17.89 -2.57
N ALA A 59 -10.19 18.00 -2.24
CA ALA A 59 -11.27 17.11 -2.68
C ALA A 59 -11.50 17.04 -4.21
N ASN A 60 -10.69 17.76 -5.00
CA ASN A 60 -10.75 17.81 -6.47
C ASN A 60 -9.76 16.85 -7.16
N ALA A 61 -9.04 16.01 -6.42
CA ALA A 61 -8.15 15.01 -7.00
C ALA A 61 -8.96 13.83 -7.58
N HIS A 62 -9.20 13.86 -8.89
CA HIS A 62 -9.89 12.79 -9.64
C HIS A 62 -9.17 11.42 -9.63
N LYS A 63 -7.99 11.33 -9.01
CA LYS A 63 -7.26 10.08 -8.74
C LYS A 63 -6.80 10.12 -7.30
N THR A 64 -7.38 9.28 -6.46
CA THR A 64 -6.93 9.13 -5.08
C THR A 64 -6.10 7.85 -5.03
N ALA A 65 -4.78 8.01 -4.90
CA ALA A 65 -3.86 6.89 -4.74
C ALA A 65 -4.04 6.24 -3.36
N ALA A 66 -3.80 4.93 -3.24
CA ALA A 66 -3.75 4.29 -1.93
C ALA A 66 -2.39 4.59 -1.27
N LEU A 67 -2.39 5.11 -0.04
CA LEU A 67 -1.16 5.49 0.66
C LEU A 67 -0.73 4.40 1.65
N LEU A 68 0.56 4.10 1.71
CA LEU A 68 1.17 3.15 2.65
C LEU A 68 2.34 3.82 3.37
N ALA A 69 2.47 3.61 4.67
CA ALA A 69 3.67 3.92 5.44
C ALA A 69 4.47 2.64 5.72
N SER A 70 5.80 2.71 5.68
CA SER A 70 6.68 1.60 6.12
C SER A 70 7.87 2.12 6.90
N VAL A 71 8.46 1.25 7.73
CA VAL A 71 9.66 1.53 8.53
C VAL A 71 10.62 0.33 8.51
N ASP A 72 11.92 0.61 8.53
CA ASP A 72 13.00 -0.39 8.58
C ASP A 72 13.73 -0.44 9.94
N ASP A 73 14.72 -1.32 10.06
CA ASP A 73 15.59 -1.49 11.24
C ASP A 73 16.39 -0.23 11.59
N ASP A 74 16.75 0.57 10.58
CA ASP A 74 17.53 1.79 10.75
C ASP A 74 16.67 2.99 11.19
N GLY A 75 15.38 2.75 11.45
CA GLY A 75 14.41 3.77 11.83
C GLY A 75 14.05 4.72 10.69
N LYS A 76 14.31 4.36 9.43
CA LYS A 76 13.88 5.15 8.26
C LYS A 76 12.42 4.82 7.96
N MET A 77 11.64 5.88 7.78
CA MET A 77 10.24 5.80 7.38
C MET A 77 10.09 6.24 5.92
N ALA A 78 9.23 5.55 5.18
CA ALA A 78 8.83 5.93 3.83
C ALA A 78 7.30 5.99 3.70
N ILE A 79 6.80 6.91 2.87
CA ILE A 79 5.40 7.00 2.46
C ILE A 79 5.31 6.69 0.96
N TRP A 80 4.43 5.77 0.60
CA TRP A 80 4.26 5.28 -0.75
C TRP A 80 2.86 5.62 -1.27
N SER A 81 2.76 5.93 -2.56
CA SER A 81 1.51 6.03 -3.31
C SER A 81 1.38 4.86 -4.28
N LEU A 82 0.40 3.99 -4.06
CA LEU A 82 0.06 2.92 -4.99
C LEU A 82 -0.99 3.43 -5.98
N GLU A 83 -0.60 3.51 -7.25
CA GLU A 83 -1.46 3.90 -8.37
C GLU A 83 -1.73 2.68 -9.26
N ARG A 84 -3.00 2.34 -9.48
CA ARG A 84 -3.38 1.43 -10.58
C ARG A 84 -3.34 2.24 -11.88
N ARG A 85 -2.56 1.75 -12.84
CA ARG A 85 -2.55 2.30 -14.21
C ARG A 85 -3.78 1.84 -14.98
#